data_AF-A0A7Y4UCM9-F1
#
_entry.id   AF-A0A7Y4UCM9-F1
#
_cell.length_a   1.000
_cell.length_b   1.000
_cell.length_c   1.000
_cell.angle_alpha   90.00
_cell.angle_beta   90.00
_cell.angle_gamma   90.00
#
_symmetry.space_group_name_H-M   'P 1'
#
loop_
_entity.id
_entity.type
_entity.pdbx_description
1 polymer ?
#
loop_
_entity_poly.entity_id
_entity_poly.type
_entity_poly.pdbx_seq_one_letter_code
_entity_poly.pdbx_strand_id
1 'polypeptide(L)'
;YMRDNGYDLRYNLEKNWAKLGPDLVGKIHVYCGDMDNYYLNLAVYQLEEFLTAAVNPKAEAVFEYGRPMKAHGWQPFTNAELVRMMDRRINKTANAKAAAR
;
A
#
# COMPACT_ATOMS: atom_id res chain seq x y z
N TYR A 1 -16.75 14.50 -6.03
CA TYR A 1 -17.57 13.76 -5.04
C TYR A 1 -16.73 12.90 -4.11
N MET A 2 -16.14 11.77 -4.55
CA MET A 2 -15.40 10.86 -3.64
C MET A 2 -14.27 11.57 -2.87
N ARG A 3 -13.46 12.37 -3.59
CA ARG A 3 -12.43 13.24 -3.00
C ARG A 3 -12.98 14.19 -1.94
N ASP A 4 -14.04 14.92 -2.31
CA ASP A 4 -14.57 16.02 -1.50
C ASP A 4 -15.34 15.53 -0.25
N ASN A 5 -15.71 14.24 -0.22
CA ASN A 5 -16.40 13.60 0.91
C ASN A 5 -15.49 12.62 1.69
N GLY A 6 -14.18 12.63 1.46
CA GLY A 6 -13.21 11.87 2.27
C GLY A 6 -13.10 10.38 1.96
N TYR A 7 -13.56 9.93 0.79
CA TYR A 7 -13.48 8.52 0.36
C TYR A 7 -12.27 8.23 -0.55
N ASP A 8 -11.53 9.27 -0.98
CA ASP A 8 -10.32 9.12 -1.78
C ASP A 8 -9.10 8.92 -0.87
N LEU A 9 -8.58 7.69 -0.86
CA LEU A 9 -7.40 7.30 -0.08
C LEU A 9 -6.15 8.10 -0.49
N ARG A 10 -5.90 8.28 -1.79
CA ARG A 10 -4.74 9.01 -2.29
C ARG A 10 -4.78 10.44 -1.80
N TYR A 11 -5.91 11.11 -1.97
CA TYR A 11 -6.09 12.49 -1.52
C TYR A 11 -5.98 12.63 0.01
N ASN A 12 -6.50 11.66 0.76
CA ASN A 12 -6.37 11.65 2.22
C ASN A 12 -4.90 11.54 2.65
N LEU A 13 -4.15 10.60 2.07
CA LEU A 13 -2.73 10.41 2.36
C LEU A 13 -1.92 11.65 1.96
N GLU A 14 -2.15 12.19 0.77
CA GLU A 14 -1.47 13.38 0.25
C GLU A 14 -1.64 14.59 1.18
N LYS A 15 -2.88 14.87 1.60
CA LYS A 15 -3.18 15.99 2.49
C LYS A 15 -2.58 15.83 3.89
N ASN A 16 -2.47 14.60 4.38
CA ASN A 16 -2.13 14.31 5.78
C ASN A 16 -0.76 13.64 5.94
N TRP A 17 0.07 13.61 4.89
CA TRP A 17 1.31 12.81 4.89
C TRP A 17 2.29 13.20 5.99
N ALA A 18 2.42 14.48 6.31
CA ALA A 18 3.29 14.95 7.39
C ALA A 18 2.93 14.32 8.76
N LYS A 19 1.65 13.98 8.97
CA LYS A 19 1.16 13.34 10.19
C LYS A 19 1.21 11.82 10.09
N LEU A 20 0.75 11.26 8.97
CA LEU A 20 0.59 9.80 8.80
C LEU A 20 1.88 9.10 8.37
N GLY A 21 2.70 9.77 7.58
CA GLY A 21 3.91 9.25 6.97
C GLY A 21 4.84 8.58 7.96
N PRO A 22 5.19 9.20 9.11
CA PRO A 22 6.05 8.57 10.13
C PRO A 22 5.56 7.20 10.60
N ASP A 23 4.24 7.01 10.67
CA ASP A 23 3.63 5.75 11.09
C ASP A 23 3.50 4.73 9.94
N LEU A 24 3.64 5.16 8.68
CA LEU A 24 3.36 4.34 7.50
C LEU A 24 4.61 4.00 6.66
N VAL A 25 5.78 4.55 6.98
CA VAL A 25 7.05 4.24 6.28
C VAL A 25 7.27 2.73 6.19
N GLY A 26 7.41 2.22 4.98
CA GLY A 26 7.68 0.80 4.70
C GLY A 26 6.53 -0.14 5.07
N LYS A 27 5.30 0.37 5.18
CA LYS A 27 4.10 -0.43 5.56
C LYS A 27 3.03 -0.51 4.48
N ILE A 28 3.10 0.31 3.43
CA ILE A 28 2.10 0.34 2.37
C ILE A 28 2.53 -0.63 1.26
N HIS A 29 1.69 -1.64 1.01
CA HIS A 29 1.87 -2.62 -0.06
C HIS A 29 0.58 -2.67 -0.87
N VAL A 30 0.64 -2.41 -2.18
CA VAL A 30 -0.52 -2.38 -3.06
C VAL A 30 -0.28 -3.31 -4.25
N TYR A 31 -1.21 -4.23 -4.46
CA TYR A 31 -1.19 -5.21 -5.54
C TYR A 31 -2.44 -5.03 -6.38
N CYS A 32 -2.29 -4.88 -7.69
CA CYS A 32 -3.42 -4.64 -8.58
C CYS A 32 -3.20 -5.32 -9.94
N GLY A 33 -4.25 -5.92 -10.50
CA GLY A 33 -4.19 -6.42 -11.88
C GLY A 33 -4.12 -5.27 -12.89
N ASP A 34 -3.35 -5.42 -13.96
CA ASP A 34 -3.27 -4.41 -15.03
C ASP A 34 -4.55 -4.30 -15.88
N MET A 35 -5.43 -5.31 -15.79
CA MET A 35 -6.76 -5.37 -16.39
C MET A 35 -7.83 -5.59 -15.32
N ASP A 36 -7.77 -4.81 -14.25
CA ASP A 36 -8.82 -4.81 -13.23
C ASP A 36 -10.20 -4.54 -13.85
N ASN A 37 -11.19 -5.36 -13.52
CA ASN A 37 -12.54 -5.31 -14.10
C ASN A 37 -13.29 -4.00 -13.79
N TYR A 38 -12.84 -3.25 -12.79
CA TYR A 38 -13.40 -1.98 -12.36
C TYR A 38 -12.48 -0.79 -12.70
N TYR A 39 -11.43 -1.00 -13.49
CA TYR A 39 -10.46 0.03 -13.88
C TYR A 39 -9.77 0.73 -12.68
N LEU A 40 -9.68 0.06 -11.54
CA LEU A 40 -9.09 0.60 -10.31
C LEU A 40 -7.59 0.86 -10.44
N ASN A 41 -6.92 0.15 -11.36
CA ASN A 41 -5.51 0.31 -11.65
C ASN A 41 -5.12 1.77 -11.97
N LEU A 42 -6.01 2.54 -12.62
CA LEU A 42 -5.77 3.96 -12.90
C LEU A 42 -5.63 4.80 -11.61
N ALA A 43 -6.46 4.52 -10.60
CA ALA A 43 -6.36 5.19 -9.30
C ALA A 43 -5.13 4.72 -8.52
N VAL A 44 -4.76 3.45 -8.67
CA VAL A 44 -3.53 2.88 -8.06
C VAL A 44 -2.28 3.54 -8.65
N TYR A 45 -2.22 3.80 -9.96
CA TYR A 45 -1.10 4.55 -10.57
C TYR A 45 -0.94 5.95 -9.97
N GLN A 46 -2.05 6.67 -9.75
CA GLN A 46 -2.01 7.99 -9.12
C GLN A 46 -1.54 7.92 -7.66
N LEU A 47 -1.90 6.86 -6.94
CA LEU A 47 -1.43 6.63 -5.57
C LEU A 47 0.07 6.33 -5.53
N GLU A 48 0.57 5.51 -6.46
CA GLU A 48 1.99 5.19 -6.61
C GLU A 48 2.81 6.44 -6.93
N GLU A 49 2.36 7.27 -7.86
CA GLU A 49 3.01 8.54 -8.22
C GLU A 49 3.18 9.43 -6.99
N PHE A 50 2.10 9.63 -6.22
CA PHE A 50 2.15 10.41 -5.00
C PHE A 50 3.12 9.81 -3.96
N LEU A 51 3.00 8.52 -3.62
CA LEU A 51 3.84 7.91 -2.57
C LEU A 51 5.32 7.82 -2.96
N THR A 52 5.62 7.74 -4.25
CA THR A 52 6.99 7.80 -4.78
C THR A 52 7.58 9.20 -4.60
N ALA A 53 6.78 10.24 -4.84
CA ALA A 53 7.18 11.64 -4.69
C ALA A 53 7.22 12.12 -3.23
N ALA A 54 6.46 11.47 -2.35
CA ALA A 54 6.33 11.86 -0.95
C ALA A 54 7.71 12.01 -0.25
N VAL A 55 7.85 13.04 0.56
CA VAL A 55 9.05 13.36 1.35
C VAL A 55 8.65 13.75 2.77
N ASN A 56 9.62 13.69 3.69
CA ASN A 56 9.45 14.04 5.10
C ASN A 56 8.25 13.32 5.77
N PRO A 57 8.21 11.97 5.80
CA PRO A 57 9.26 11.02 5.38
C PRO A 57 9.05 10.44 3.95
N LYS A 58 10.05 9.72 3.43
CA LYS A 58 9.88 8.85 2.26
C LYS A 58 8.91 7.71 2.60
N ALA A 59 7.99 7.37 1.70
CA ALA A 59 6.97 6.37 1.97
C ALA A 59 7.48 4.93 2.01
N GLU A 60 8.47 4.60 1.18
CA GLU A 60 8.97 3.23 1.00
C GLU A 60 7.83 2.24 0.69
N ALA A 61 6.84 2.68 -0.10
CA ALA A 61 5.69 1.87 -0.47
C ALA A 61 6.04 0.88 -1.60
N VAL A 62 5.39 -0.27 -1.61
CA VAL A 62 5.55 -1.31 -2.63
C VAL A 62 4.31 -1.36 -3.51
N PHE A 63 4.52 -1.30 -4.82
CA PHE A 63 3.49 -1.47 -5.84
C PHE A 63 3.89 -2.60 -6.77
N GLU A 64 3.00 -3.56 -6.99
CA GLU A 64 3.16 -4.54 -8.07
C GLU A 64 1.89 -4.67 -8.89
N TYR A 65 2.08 -4.76 -10.20
CA TYR A 65 0.99 -4.90 -11.15
C TYR A 65 1.01 -6.27 -11.78
N GLY A 66 -0.11 -6.98 -11.67
CA GLY A 66 -0.29 -8.26 -12.31
C GLY A 66 -0.34 -8.05 -13.81
N ARG A 67 0.69 -8.54 -14.52
CA ARG A 67 0.82 -8.40 -15.98
C ARG A 67 1.19 -9.72 -16.65
N PRO A 68 0.82 -9.91 -17.92
CA PRO A 68 -0.25 -9.20 -18.61
C PRO A 68 -1.63 -9.75 -18.21
N MET A 69 -2.67 -8.95 -18.39
CA MET A 69 -4.08 -9.35 -18.36
C MET A 69 -4.53 -9.98 -17.03
N LYS A 70 -4.14 -9.38 -15.90
CA LYS A 70 -4.61 -9.84 -14.58
C LYS A 70 -5.80 -9.02 -14.12
N ALA A 71 -6.81 -9.75 -13.64
CA ALA A 71 -8.10 -9.22 -13.24
C ALA A 71 -8.11 -8.67 -11.80
N HIS A 72 -9.29 -8.23 -11.35
CA HIS A 72 -9.52 -7.82 -9.98
C HIS A 72 -9.15 -8.93 -8.98
N GLY A 73 -8.58 -8.54 -7.84
CA GLY A 73 -8.18 -9.49 -6.78
C GLY A 73 -6.86 -10.23 -7.05
N TRP A 74 -6.12 -9.87 -8.09
CA TRP A 74 -4.79 -10.43 -8.33
C TRP A 74 -3.79 -10.03 -7.24
N GLN A 75 -2.93 -10.97 -6.87
CA GLN A 75 -1.76 -10.77 -6.01
C GLN A 75 -0.61 -11.70 -6.48
N PRO A 76 0.66 -11.36 -6.23
CA PRO A 76 1.81 -12.13 -6.75
C PRO A 76 2.11 -13.42 -5.98
N PHE A 77 1.32 -13.75 -4.96
CA PHE A 77 1.55 -14.87 -4.04
C PHE A 77 0.30 -15.72 -3.83
N THR A 78 0.51 -16.96 -3.40
CA THR A 78 -0.55 -17.80 -2.85
C THR A 78 -1.04 -17.26 -1.51
N ASN A 79 -2.25 -17.64 -1.10
CA ASN A 79 -2.77 -17.29 0.22
C ASN A 79 -1.87 -17.82 1.36
N ALA A 80 -1.25 -18.99 1.19
CA ALA A 80 -0.33 -19.54 2.18
C ALA A 80 0.94 -18.69 2.32
N GLU A 81 1.49 -18.18 1.23
CA GLU A 81 2.62 -17.24 1.25
C GLU A 81 2.25 -15.91 1.88
N LEU A 82 1.07 -15.36 1.58
CA LEU A 82 0.55 -14.15 2.23
C LEU A 82 0.48 -14.33 3.75
N VAL A 83 -0.08 -15.44 4.23
CA VAL A 83 -0.14 -15.76 5.67
C VAL A 83 1.26 -15.81 6.28
N ARG A 84 2.22 -16.43 5.62
CA ARG A 84 3.62 -16.47 6.09
C ARG A 84 4.28 -15.08 6.08
N MET A 85 3.96 -14.23 5.11
CA MET A 85 4.43 -12.83 5.09
C MET A 85 3.88 -12.04 6.28
N MET A 86 2.59 -12.21 6.57
CA MET A 86 1.93 -11.58 7.73
C MET A 86 2.54 -12.07 9.05
N ASP A 87 2.75 -13.38 9.21
CA ASP A 87 3.41 -13.95 10.39
C ASP A 87 4.81 -13.35 10.61
N ARG A 88 5.66 -13.33 9.57
CA ARG A 88 6.99 -12.70 9.66
C ARG A 88 6.91 -11.24 10.08
N ARG A 89 5.93 -10.49 9.56
CA ARG A 89 5.74 -9.08 9.91
C ARG A 89 5.33 -8.93 11.37
N ILE A 90 4.36 -9.71 11.83
CA ILE A 90 3.87 -9.70 13.22
C ILE A 90 5.02 -10.02 14.17
N ASN A 91 5.74 -11.12 13.95
CA ASN A 91 6.86 -11.54 14.79
C ASN A 91 7.97 -10.48 14.83
N LYS A 92 8.34 -9.88 13.68
CA LYS A 92 9.30 -8.77 13.62
C LYS A 92 8.85 -7.59 14.48
N THR A 93 7.57 -7.20 14.42
CA THR A 93 7.05 -6.07 15.20
C THR A 93 6.88 -6.36 16.69
N ALA A 94 6.46 -7.58 17.05
CA ALA A 94 6.34 -8.01 18.44
C ALA A 94 7.71 -8.00 19.12
N ASN A 95 8.73 -8.56 18.46
CA ASN A 95 10.10 -8.58 18.96
C ASN A 95 10.68 -7.16 19.10
N ALA A 96 10.46 -6.28 18.11
CA ALA A 96 10.90 -4.89 18.19
C ALA A 96 10.26 -4.14 19.38
N LYS A 97 8.95 -4.36 19.63
CA LYS A 97 8.27 -3.80 20.80
C LYS A 97 8.80 -4.36 22.12
N ALA A 98 9.13 -5.65 22.18
CA ALA A 98 9.70 -6.27 23.36
C ALA A 98 11.11 -5.74 23.66
N ALA A 99 11.93 -5.52 22.63
CA ALA A 99 13.29 -4.97 22.78
C ALA A 99 13.33 -3.47 23.11
N ALA A 100 12.25 -2.73 22.84
CA ALA A 100 12.11 -1.31 23.17
C ALA A 100 11.54 -1.07 24.58
N ARG A 101 11.29 -2.13 25.36
CA ARG A 101 10.89 -2.10 26.77
C ARG A 101 12.08 -2.45 27.64
#